data_AF-A0A6I6L528-F1
#
_entry.id   AF-A0A6I6L528-F1
#
_cell.length_a   1.000
_cell.length_b   1.000
_cell.length_c   1.000
_cell.angle_alpha   90.00
_cell.angle_beta   90.00
_cell.angle_gamma   90.00
#
_symmetry.space_group_name_H-M   'P 1'
#
loop_
_entity.id
_entity.type
_entity.pdbx_description
1 polymer ?
#
loop_
_entity_poly.entity_id
_entity_poly.type
_entity_poly.pdbx_seq_one_letter_code
_entity_poly.pdbx_strand_id
1 'polypeptide(L)'
;MLFPISLIGMLVSTLFIWLLANIPLLNLYLIFVLLPAWPVITINGGMIAVAVEVLARKLSIAWLAVPLFYFGGYASLAWADQQNLVSLRTQIAEANARVRVPFNPAQQQLVFEGFSEHSLIQNYGLPVAFEKRGEVSGEYRSTRMIEREVCEQIRGRSFRAAGIWTSGISEPSDKISGRIYVKNFCMVSMPDSPSLPVVKLSVKERRDTYSSLRVTYRDTKITTPDDQVYQIRGGHASALGWIPLPFIAYDPMSSPPKFKPTFAFKPSTFLPLNNEAGRYTSGTAALANALGLKKIAPEKRKSSPSKAIMAKIIASQRAIVADETAKLDRVLVDVQSEIGSLPFNSLRGRQDIILPRIAAIVAAVERGVSESKNGRNNAQQMFRLLEQAQPDAVMPYLNRIKALEAKDKWFKFESKPVTNEVI
;
A
#
# COMPACT_ATOMS: atom_id res chain seq x y z
N MET A 1 -56.43 9.36 15.93
CA MET A 1 -55.24 8.49 15.97
C MET A 1 -54.05 9.39 16.27
N LEU A 2 -53.42 9.26 17.45
CA LEU A 2 -52.27 10.12 17.81
C LEU A 2 -51.04 9.68 17.00
N PHE A 3 -50.33 10.64 16.43
CA PHE A 3 -49.10 10.41 15.69
C PHE A 3 -47.90 10.39 16.65
N PRO A 4 -46.87 9.55 16.44
CA PRO A 4 -45.73 9.48 17.35
C PRO A 4 -44.94 10.78 17.38
N ILE A 5 -44.81 11.40 18.55
CA ILE A 5 -44.03 12.64 18.73
C ILE A 5 -42.55 12.37 18.40
N SER A 6 -42.07 11.18 18.77
CA SER A 6 -40.75 10.67 18.40
C SER A 6 -40.45 10.74 16.89
N LEU A 7 -41.39 10.34 16.01
CA LEU A 7 -41.21 10.42 14.56
C LEU A 7 -41.17 11.86 14.05
N ILE A 8 -42.00 12.75 14.63
CA ILE A 8 -41.96 14.18 14.33
C ILE A 8 -40.59 14.75 14.71
N GLY A 9 -40.08 14.42 15.90
CA GLY A 9 -38.75 14.83 16.35
C GLY A 9 -37.62 14.34 15.43
N MET A 10 -37.72 13.10 14.93
CA MET A 10 -36.78 12.55 13.95
C MET A 10 -36.78 13.35 12.64
N LEU A 11 -37.97 13.67 12.11
CA LEU A 11 -38.10 14.45 10.87
C LEU A 11 -37.59 15.88 11.04
N VAL A 12 -37.97 16.56 12.13
CA VAL A 12 -37.53 17.93 12.43
C VAL A 12 -36.02 18.02 12.57
N SER A 13 -35.42 17.06 13.29
CA SER A 13 -33.98 17.04 13.52
C SER A 13 -33.18 16.71 12.25
N THR A 14 -33.72 15.85 11.37
CA THR A 14 -33.15 15.57 10.04
C THR A 14 -33.23 16.79 9.13
N LEU A 15 -34.38 17.49 9.11
CA LEU A 15 -34.56 18.73 8.36
C LEU A 15 -33.59 19.82 8.84
N PHE A 16 -33.42 19.96 10.16
CA PHE A 16 -32.49 20.92 10.75
C PHE A 16 -31.04 20.68 10.28
N ILE A 17 -30.56 19.43 10.31
CA ILE A 17 -29.21 19.12 9.82
C ILE A 17 -29.07 19.28 8.32
N TRP A 18 -30.11 18.97 7.56
CA TRP A 18 -30.12 19.24 6.13
C TRP A 18 -29.99 20.75 5.86
N LEU A 19 -30.69 21.60 6.60
CA LEU A 19 -30.54 23.06 6.51
C LEU A 19 -29.12 23.50 6.89
N LEU A 20 -28.56 22.96 7.98
CA LEU A 20 -27.18 23.26 8.40
C LEU A 20 -26.14 22.85 7.34
N ALA A 21 -26.36 21.75 6.62
CA ALA A 21 -25.47 21.27 5.55
C ALA A 21 -25.44 22.20 4.33
N ASN A 22 -26.40 23.11 4.17
CA ASN A 22 -26.38 24.12 3.11
C ASN A 22 -25.42 25.29 3.40
N ILE A 23 -24.87 25.39 4.61
CA ILE A 23 -23.90 26.43 4.98
C ILE A 23 -22.47 25.93 4.65
N PRO A 24 -21.71 26.55 3.72
CA PRO A 24 -20.48 25.97 3.16
C PRO A 24 -19.39 25.60 4.18
N LEU A 25 -19.12 26.47 5.15
CA LEU A 25 -18.12 26.24 6.22
C LEU A 25 -18.53 25.10 7.15
N LEU A 26 -19.83 25.04 7.51
CA LEU A 26 -20.36 24.03 8.40
C LEU A 26 -20.50 22.67 7.71
N ASN A 27 -20.78 22.68 6.41
CA ASN A 27 -20.91 21.49 5.57
C ASN A 27 -19.62 20.64 5.61
N LEU A 28 -18.44 21.26 5.58
CA LEU A 28 -17.17 20.53 5.66
C LEU A 28 -17.10 19.69 6.96
N TYR A 29 -17.40 20.30 8.11
CA TYR A 29 -17.41 19.60 9.40
C TYR A 29 -18.52 18.55 9.50
N LEU A 30 -19.70 18.88 8.98
CA LEU A 30 -20.85 17.97 8.97
C LEU A 30 -20.58 16.72 8.12
N ILE A 31 -19.95 16.84 6.96
CA ILE A 31 -19.64 15.72 6.06
C ILE A 31 -18.72 14.69 6.74
N PHE A 32 -17.73 15.14 7.50
CA PHE A 32 -16.74 14.23 8.09
C PHE A 32 -17.17 13.61 9.42
N VAL A 33 -17.98 14.29 10.22
CA VAL A 33 -18.28 13.84 11.60
C VAL A 33 -19.75 13.49 11.80
N LEU A 34 -20.67 14.38 11.43
CA LEU A 34 -22.07 14.26 11.83
C LEU A 34 -22.91 13.50 10.82
N LEU A 35 -22.77 13.79 9.52
CA LEU A 35 -23.60 13.22 8.45
C LEU A 35 -23.57 11.68 8.37
N PRO A 36 -22.42 10.99 8.55
CA PRO A 36 -22.40 9.53 8.52
C PRO A 36 -23.02 8.88 9.77
N ALA A 37 -22.91 9.53 10.93
CA ALA A 37 -23.36 8.99 12.21
C ALA A 37 -24.82 9.39 12.55
N TRP A 38 -25.29 10.50 12.00
CA TRP A 38 -26.58 11.07 12.32
C TRP A 38 -27.77 10.15 12.03
N PRO A 39 -27.85 9.48 10.86
CA PRO A 39 -28.94 8.54 10.60
C PRO A 39 -28.95 7.37 11.58
N VAL A 40 -27.77 6.93 12.04
CA VAL A 40 -27.66 5.86 13.05
C VAL A 40 -28.35 6.28 14.34
N ILE A 41 -28.11 7.50 14.81
CA ILE A 41 -28.68 8.01 16.07
C ILE A 41 -30.18 8.27 15.91
N THR A 42 -30.58 8.97 14.86
CA THR A 42 -31.97 9.43 14.70
C THR A 42 -32.93 8.32 14.31
N ILE A 43 -32.55 7.45 13.38
CA ILE A 43 -33.43 6.35 12.95
C ILE A 43 -33.55 5.33 14.07
N ASN A 44 -32.43 4.83 14.63
CA ASN A 44 -32.51 3.85 15.71
C ASN A 44 -33.13 4.45 16.98
N GLY A 45 -32.77 5.69 17.34
CA GLY A 45 -33.34 6.40 18.49
C GLY A 45 -34.84 6.66 18.33
N GLY A 46 -35.29 7.05 17.13
CA GLY A 46 -36.70 7.22 16.81
C GLY A 46 -37.49 5.91 16.93
N MET A 47 -36.96 4.80 16.39
CA MET A 47 -37.60 3.48 16.51
C MET A 47 -37.70 3.01 17.96
N ILE A 48 -36.67 3.22 18.77
CA ILE A 48 -36.68 2.91 20.20
C ILE A 48 -37.70 3.80 20.93
N ALA A 49 -37.75 5.10 20.61
CA ALA A 49 -38.68 6.03 21.22
C ALA A 49 -40.15 5.67 20.92
N VAL A 50 -40.47 5.25 19.69
CA VAL A 50 -41.81 4.73 19.35
C VAL A 50 -42.17 3.53 20.24
N ALA A 51 -41.25 2.59 20.43
CA ALA A 51 -41.49 1.44 21.30
C ALA A 51 -41.74 1.86 22.76
N VAL A 52 -40.96 2.81 23.28
CA VAL A 52 -41.15 3.37 24.62
C VAL A 52 -42.49 4.10 24.76
N GLU A 53 -42.91 4.89 23.76
CA GLU A 53 -44.20 5.58 23.75
C GLU A 53 -45.39 4.60 23.77
N VAL A 54 -45.29 3.49 23.03
CA VAL A 54 -46.30 2.41 23.09
C VAL A 54 -46.34 1.74 24.46
N LEU A 55 -45.18 1.40 25.04
CA LEU A 55 -45.09 0.79 26.37
C LEU A 55 -45.64 1.71 27.47
N ALA A 56 -45.44 3.03 27.32
CA ALA A 56 -46.03 4.06 28.18
C ALA A 56 -47.54 4.30 27.91
N ARG A 57 -48.17 3.50 27.04
CA ARG A 57 -49.59 3.59 26.63
C ARG A 57 -49.97 4.93 25.99
N LYS A 58 -49.00 5.68 25.46
CA LYS A 58 -49.24 6.95 24.74
C LYS A 58 -49.64 6.73 23.27
N LEU A 59 -49.37 5.55 22.74
CA LEU A 59 -49.67 5.14 21.36
C LEU A 59 -50.35 3.77 21.32
N SER A 60 -51.08 3.51 20.22
CA SER A 60 -51.63 2.19 19.94
C SER A 60 -50.53 1.15 19.74
N ILE A 61 -50.76 -0.09 20.20
CA ILE A 61 -49.84 -1.22 20.03
C ILE A 61 -49.48 -1.49 18.56
N ALA A 62 -50.36 -1.12 17.62
CA ALA A 62 -50.12 -1.24 16.19
C ALA A 62 -48.84 -0.50 15.73
N TRP A 63 -48.44 0.57 16.44
CA TRP A 63 -47.21 1.31 16.12
C TRP A 63 -45.92 0.50 16.39
N LEU A 64 -45.97 -0.59 17.16
CA LEU A 64 -44.83 -1.51 17.30
C LEU A 64 -44.50 -2.26 16.00
N ALA A 65 -45.41 -2.31 15.04
CA ALA A 65 -45.13 -2.90 13.74
C ALA A 65 -43.92 -2.22 13.07
N VAL A 66 -43.78 -0.90 13.20
CA VAL A 66 -42.70 -0.12 12.57
C VAL A 66 -41.31 -0.53 13.07
N PRO A 67 -40.98 -0.45 14.37
CA PRO A 67 -39.69 -0.91 14.86
C PRO A 67 -39.51 -2.42 14.66
N LEU A 68 -40.57 -3.22 14.75
CA LEU A 68 -40.50 -4.67 14.51
C LEU A 68 -40.05 -4.98 13.07
N PHE A 69 -40.65 -4.35 12.07
CA PHE A 69 -40.24 -4.54 10.66
C PHE A 69 -38.84 -4.00 10.40
N TYR A 70 -38.49 -2.84 10.98
CA TYR A 70 -37.16 -2.26 10.81
C TYR A 70 -36.05 -3.16 11.39
N PHE A 71 -36.14 -3.51 12.68
CA PHE A 71 -35.12 -4.35 13.33
C PHE A 71 -35.20 -5.80 12.87
N GLY A 72 -36.40 -6.37 12.74
CA GLY A 72 -36.60 -7.76 12.33
C GLY A 72 -36.22 -8.01 10.86
N GLY A 73 -36.60 -7.09 9.96
CA GLY A 73 -36.19 -7.15 8.55
C GLY A 73 -34.68 -7.02 8.39
N TYR A 74 -34.07 -6.05 9.10
CA TYR A 74 -32.62 -5.90 9.10
C TYR A 74 -31.90 -7.13 9.67
N ALA A 75 -32.34 -7.64 10.81
CA ALA A 75 -31.75 -8.82 11.44
C ALA A 75 -31.83 -10.06 10.54
N SER A 76 -32.91 -10.22 9.78
CA SER A 76 -33.08 -11.29 8.80
C SER A 76 -32.06 -11.18 7.66
N LEU A 77 -31.84 -9.97 7.13
CA LEU A 77 -30.82 -9.72 6.11
C LEU A 77 -29.40 -9.93 6.64
N ALA A 78 -29.12 -9.45 7.86
CA ALA A 78 -27.83 -9.66 8.51
C ALA A 78 -27.56 -11.14 8.76
N TRP A 79 -28.55 -11.90 9.24
CA TRP A 79 -28.43 -13.34 9.41
C TRP A 79 -28.14 -14.05 8.10
N ALA A 80 -28.86 -13.73 7.01
CA ALA A 80 -28.62 -14.29 5.69
C ALA A 80 -27.19 -14.01 5.18
N ASP A 81 -26.70 -12.78 5.34
CA ASP A 81 -25.32 -12.41 4.99
C ASP A 81 -24.28 -13.19 5.79
N GLN A 82 -24.50 -13.39 7.10
CA GLN A 82 -23.59 -14.17 7.95
C GLN A 82 -23.58 -15.66 7.57
N GLN A 83 -24.74 -16.24 7.22
CA GLN A 83 -24.80 -17.62 6.72
C GLN A 83 -24.07 -17.77 5.38
N ASN A 84 -24.30 -16.83 4.45
CA ASN A 84 -23.60 -16.78 3.16
C ASN A 84 -22.09 -16.67 3.35
N LEU A 85 -21.64 -15.86 4.31
CA LEU A 85 -20.22 -15.72 4.65
C LEU A 85 -19.63 -17.03 5.18
N VAL A 86 -20.30 -17.72 6.10
CA VAL A 86 -19.85 -19.02 6.64
C VAL A 86 -19.77 -20.05 5.51
N SER A 87 -20.81 -20.16 4.69
CA SER A 87 -20.82 -21.07 3.54
C SER A 87 -19.66 -20.79 2.58
N LEU A 88 -19.44 -19.52 2.22
CA LEU A 88 -18.37 -19.13 1.32
C LEU A 88 -16.98 -19.42 1.90
N ARG A 89 -16.78 -19.19 3.20
CA ARG A 89 -15.54 -19.53 3.92
C ARG A 89 -15.28 -21.03 3.90
N THR A 90 -16.30 -21.85 4.16
CA THR A 90 -16.18 -23.32 4.11
C THR A 90 -15.80 -23.79 2.71
N GLN A 91 -16.49 -23.29 1.67
CA GLN A 91 -16.17 -23.62 0.28
C GLN A 91 -14.73 -23.25 -0.11
N ILE A 92 -14.25 -22.08 0.30
CA ILE A 92 -12.88 -21.64 0.03
C ILE A 92 -11.86 -22.46 0.83
N ALA A 93 -12.15 -22.77 2.10
CA ALA A 93 -11.29 -23.62 2.92
C ALA A 93 -11.16 -25.03 2.33
N GLU A 94 -12.26 -25.65 1.90
CA GLU A 94 -12.26 -26.95 1.24
C GLU A 94 -11.50 -26.95 -0.09
N ALA A 95 -11.67 -25.89 -0.90
CA ALA A 95 -10.93 -25.71 -2.14
C ALA A 95 -9.43 -25.60 -1.89
N ASN A 96 -9.03 -24.77 -0.91
CA ASN A 96 -7.62 -24.55 -0.57
C ASN A 96 -6.97 -25.74 0.13
N ALA A 97 -7.72 -26.54 0.90
CA ALA A 97 -7.21 -27.71 1.63
C ALA A 97 -6.60 -28.77 0.70
N ARG A 98 -7.09 -28.83 -0.55
CA ARG A 98 -6.62 -29.77 -1.59
C ARG A 98 -5.39 -29.26 -2.34
N VAL A 99 -5.01 -28.00 -2.17
CA VAL A 99 -3.89 -27.40 -2.89
C VAL A 99 -2.58 -27.72 -2.17
N ARG A 100 -1.69 -28.42 -2.88
CA ARG A 100 -0.33 -28.74 -2.45
C ARG A 100 0.61 -28.45 -3.61
N VAL A 101 1.42 -27.40 -3.45
CA VAL A 101 2.44 -27.02 -4.42
C VAL A 101 3.74 -27.71 -4.01
N PRO A 102 4.45 -28.41 -4.92
CA PRO A 102 5.73 -29.03 -4.65
C PRO A 102 6.84 -27.97 -4.55
N PHE A 103 6.75 -27.10 -3.55
CA PHE A 103 7.69 -26.01 -3.32
C PHE A 103 8.77 -26.41 -2.30
N ASN A 104 10.03 -26.22 -2.69
CA ASN A 104 11.17 -26.39 -1.78
C ASN A 104 12.02 -25.12 -1.72
N PRO A 105 12.03 -24.36 -0.61
CA PRO A 105 12.76 -23.10 -0.50
C PRO A 105 14.29 -23.25 -0.58
N ALA A 106 14.84 -24.47 -0.50
CA ALA A 106 16.25 -24.75 -0.70
C ALA A 106 16.63 -24.95 -2.19
N GLN A 107 15.65 -25.32 -3.03
CA GLN A 107 15.86 -25.63 -4.45
C GLN A 107 15.15 -24.65 -5.39
N GLN A 108 14.23 -23.86 -4.88
CA GLN A 108 13.39 -22.95 -5.65
C GLN A 108 13.23 -21.61 -4.93
N GLN A 109 12.89 -20.57 -5.69
CA GLN A 109 12.64 -19.22 -5.19
C GLN A 109 11.25 -18.74 -5.57
N LEU A 110 10.62 -17.96 -4.68
CA LEU A 110 9.31 -17.37 -4.93
C LEU A 110 9.45 -15.99 -5.55
N VAL A 111 8.79 -15.77 -6.68
CA VAL A 111 8.65 -14.48 -7.34
C VAL A 111 7.20 -14.04 -7.29
N PHE A 112 6.96 -12.84 -6.78
CA PHE A 112 5.67 -12.17 -6.74
C PHE A 112 5.55 -11.18 -7.90
N GLU A 113 4.45 -11.25 -8.64
CA GLU A 113 4.16 -10.41 -9.80
C GLU A 113 3.08 -9.37 -9.43
N GLY A 114 3.51 -8.12 -9.28
CA GLY A 114 2.61 -6.99 -8.98
C GLY A 114 2.19 -6.85 -7.51
N PHE A 115 2.74 -7.67 -6.60
CA PHE A 115 2.54 -7.54 -5.15
C PHE A 115 3.74 -8.08 -4.37
N SER A 116 3.74 -7.94 -3.04
CA SER A 116 4.79 -8.45 -2.16
C SER A 116 4.19 -9.01 -0.88
N GLU A 117 4.70 -10.15 -0.39
CA GLU A 117 4.16 -10.82 0.79
C GLU A 117 5.25 -11.05 1.85
N HIS A 118 5.67 -9.95 2.50
CA HIS A 118 6.77 -9.94 3.47
C HIS A 118 6.53 -10.84 4.69
N SER A 119 5.26 -11.10 4.99
CA SER A 119 4.80 -11.98 6.06
C SER A 119 5.28 -13.43 5.87
N LEU A 120 5.55 -13.90 4.65
CA LEU A 120 6.12 -15.24 4.40
C LEU A 120 7.57 -15.35 4.90
N ILE A 121 8.35 -14.29 4.70
CA ILE A 121 9.73 -14.20 5.23
C ILE A 121 9.67 -14.15 6.77
N GLN A 122 8.84 -13.26 7.30
CA GLN A 122 8.78 -13.00 8.74
C GLN A 122 8.23 -14.19 9.54
N ASN A 123 7.12 -14.77 9.08
CA ASN A 123 6.30 -15.68 9.88
C ASN A 123 6.33 -17.12 9.41
N TYR A 124 6.94 -17.41 8.26
CA TYR A 124 6.97 -18.77 7.69
C TYR A 124 8.38 -19.22 7.29
N GLY A 125 9.41 -18.47 7.68
CA GLY A 125 10.81 -18.86 7.51
C GLY A 125 11.28 -18.88 6.06
N LEU A 126 10.59 -18.19 5.14
CA LEU A 126 11.04 -18.07 3.77
C LEU A 126 12.35 -17.25 3.72
N PRO A 127 13.46 -17.79 3.19
CA PRO A 127 14.75 -17.09 3.24
C PRO A 127 14.77 -15.78 2.43
N VAL A 128 14.11 -15.79 1.27
CA VAL A 128 14.02 -14.65 0.35
C VAL A 128 12.71 -14.71 -0.43
N ALA A 129 12.10 -13.54 -0.63
CA ALA A 129 11.04 -13.33 -1.60
C ALA A 129 11.53 -12.38 -2.68
N PHE A 130 11.23 -12.66 -3.94
CA PHE A 130 11.52 -11.76 -5.06
C PHE A 130 10.24 -11.11 -5.55
N GLU A 131 10.29 -9.84 -5.92
CA GLU A 131 9.20 -9.11 -6.56
C GLU A 131 9.67 -8.72 -7.96
N LYS A 132 8.87 -9.05 -8.99
CA LYS A 132 9.12 -8.59 -10.35
C LYS A 132 8.66 -7.14 -10.48
N ARG A 133 9.56 -6.22 -10.86
CA ARG A 133 9.23 -4.82 -11.11
C ARG A 133 8.87 -4.59 -12.57
N GLY A 134 7.61 -4.26 -12.83
CA GLY A 134 7.11 -3.96 -14.17
C GLY A 134 6.88 -5.20 -15.03
N GLU A 135 6.15 -5.03 -16.13
CA GLU A 135 5.85 -6.12 -17.06
C GLU A 135 7.04 -6.42 -17.99
N VAL A 136 7.79 -5.38 -18.38
CA VAL A 136 8.77 -5.39 -19.48
C VAL A 136 10.22 -5.57 -19.01
N SER A 137 10.60 -5.03 -17.85
CA SER A 137 11.97 -5.20 -17.34
C SER A 137 12.08 -6.50 -16.53
N GLY A 138 13.10 -7.31 -16.80
CA GLY A 138 13.48 -8.47 -15.99
C GLY A 138 14.09 -8.07 -14.63
N GLU A 139 13.71 -6.90 -14.11
CA GLU A 139 14.23 -6.35 -12.88
C GLU A 139 13.51 -6.98 -11.69
N TYR A 140 14.29 -7.65 -10.84
CA TYR A 140 13.80 -8.25 -9.62
C TYR A 140 14.29 -7.47 -8.41
N ARG A 141 13.42 -7.39 -7.42
CA ARG A 141 13.74 -6.89 -6.08
C ARG A 141 13.64 -8.05 -5.11
N SER A 142 14.74 -8.40 -4.48
CA SER A 142 14.70 -9.34 -3.37
C SER A 142 14.29 -8.63 -2.08
N THR A 143 13.61 -9.33 -1.18
CA THR A 143 13.38 -8.95 0.21
C THR A 143 13.81 -10.09 1.12
N ARG A 144 14.52 -9.75 2.20
CA ARG A 144 15.08 -10.70 3.18
C ARG A 144 15.01 -10.11 4.58
N MET A 145 14.97 -10.98 5.59
CA MET A 145 15.14 -10.57 6.98
C MET A 145 16.62 -10.57 7.36
N ILE A 146 17.09 -9.49 7.97
CA ILE A 146 18.48 -9.34 8.46
C ILE A 146 18.48 -8.80 9.88
N GLU A 147 19.63 -8.91 10.56
CA GLU A 147 19.87 -8.37 11.89
C GLU A 147 19.75 -6.85 11.92
N ARG A 148 19.25 -6.33 13.05
CA ARG A 148 18.94 -4.90 13.22
C ARG A 148 20.17 -4.02 13.07
N GLU A 149 21.31 -4.49 13.55
CA GLU A 149 22.60 -3.80 13.53
C GLU A 149 23.04 -3.56 12.09
N VAL A 150 22.87 -4.58 11.23
CA VAL A 150 23.12 -4.48 9.78
C VAL A 150 22.15 -3.48 9.14
N CYS A 151 20.88 -3.47 9.56
CA CYS A 151 19.90 -2.51 9.06
C CYS A 151 20.29 -1.06 9.34
N GLU A 152 20.87 -0.78 10.52
CA GLU A 152 21.33 0.57 10.84
C GLU A 152 22.48 1.01 9.94
N GLN A 153 23.40 0.10 9.60
CA GLN A 153 24.52 0.39 8.69
C GLN A 153 24.05 0.80 7.28
N ILE A 154 22.89 0.30 6.83
CA ILE A 154 22.38 0.52 5.47
C ILE A 154 21.27 1.57 5.37
N ARG A 155 20.98 2.31 6.46
CA ARG A 155 19.91 3.32 6.48
C ARG A 155 20.24 4.64 5.77
N GLY A 156 21.49 4.80 5.33
CA GLY A 156 22.01 5.99 4.65
C GLY A 156 21.40 6.26 3.27
N ARG A 157 21.55 7.51 2.79
CA ARG A 157 21.02 7.95 1.50
C ARG A 157 21.65 7.23 0.30
N SER A 158 22.92 6.88 0.40
CA SER A 158 23.70 6.20 -0.64
C SER A 158 23.10 4.84 -1.02
N PHE A 159 22.61 4.06 -0.05
CA PHE A 159 21.97 2.77 -0.30
C PHE A 159 20.56 2.91 -0.91
N ARG A 160 19.75 3.86 -0.43
CA ARG A 160 18.42 4.12 -1.01
C ARG A 160 18.50 4.53 -2.47
N ALA A 161 19.50 5.33 -2.80
CA ALA A 161 19.79 5.71 -4.16
C ALA A 161 20.16 4.52 -5.05
N ALA A 162 20.82 3.50 -4.50
CA ALA A 162 21.05 2.21 -5.14
C ALA A 162 19.83 1.26 -5.09
N GLY A 163 18.63 1.77 -4.79
CA GLY A 163 17.41 0.96 -4.71
C GLY A 163 17.36 0.00 -3.53
N ILE A 164 18.21 0.19 -2.51
CA ILE A 164 18.30 -0.64 -1.32
C ILE A 164 17.50 0.02 -0.18
N TRP A 165 16.53 -0.70 0.36
CA TRP A 165 15.58 -0.17 1.35
C TRP A 165 15.52 -1.06 2.56
N THR A 166 15.46 -0.46 3.75
CA THR A 166 15.12 -1.19 4.98
C THR A 166 13.75 -0.80 5.48
N SER A 167 12.98 -1.77 5.96
CA SER A 167 11.74 -1.51 6.69
C SER A 167 11.74 -2.26 8.02
N GLY A 168 11.28 -1.59 9.08
CA GLY A 168 11.06 -2.24 10.36
C GLY A 168 9.98 -3.31 10.26
N ILE A 169 10.08 -4.32 11.12
CA ILE A 169 9.07 -5.37 11.24
C ILE A 169 8.14 -4.99 12.39
N SER A 170 6.83 -5.00 12.15
CA SER A 170 5.81 -4.71 13.16
C SER A 170 4.87 -5.89 13.35
N GLU A 171 4.56 -6.20 14.60
CA GLU A 171 3.63 -7.25 14.97
C GLU A 171 2.36 -6.67 15.59
N PRO A 172 1.22 -7.38 15.49
CA PRO A 172 0.05 -7.06 16.30
C PRO A 172 0.42 -7.11 17.78
N SER A 173 0.04 -6.08 18.54
CA SER A 173 0.10 -6.10 20.00
C SER A 173 -1.23 -6.60 20.56
N ASP A 174 -1.21 -7.15 21.78
CA ASP A 174 -2.42 -7.42 22.55
C ASP A 174 -3.18 -6.14 22.94
N LYS A 175 -2.58 -4.96 22.75
CA LYS A 175 -3.25 -3.67 22.90
C LYS A 175 -4.17 -3.41 21.70
N ILE A 176 -5.37 -2.89 21.96
CA ILE A 176 -6.49 -2.64 21.02
C ILE A 176 -6.09 -1.94 19.70
N SER A 177 -4.96 -1.22 19.67
CA SER A 177 -4.41 -0.59 18.46
C SER A 177 -2.88 -0.63 18.39
N GLY A 178 -2.21 -1.42 19.24
CA GLY A 178 -0.76 -1.43 19.34
C GLY A 178 -0.12 -2.21 18.20
N ARG A 179 0.95 -1.66 17.62
CA ARG A 179 1.94 -2.45 16.88
C ARG A 179 3.23 -2.48 17.70
N ILE A 180 3.80 -3.67 17.91
CA ILE A 180 5.11 -3.81 18.55
C ILE A 180 6.15 -3.94 17.45
N TYR A 181 7.16 -3.09 17.47
CA TYR A 181 8.30 -3.23 16.57
C TYR A 181 9.21 -4.35 17.06
N VAL A 182 9.51 -5.29 16.17
CA VAL A 182 10.50 -6.34 16.42
C VAL A 182 11.87 -5.67 16.47
N LYS A 183 12.55 -5.79 17.61
CA LYS A 183 13.80 -5.05 17.86
C LYS A 183 15.01 -5.68 17.17
N ASN A 184 15.03 -7.00 16.99
CA ASN A 184 16.24 -7.74 16.60
C ASN A 184 16.42 -7.86 15.08
N PHE A 185 15.38 -7.57 14.30
CA PHE A 185 15.38 -7.79 12.86
C PHE A 185 14.78 -6.61 12.11
N CYS A 186 15.17 -6.44 10.86
CA CYS A 186 14.40 -5.68 9.88
C CYS A 186 14.34 -6.45 8.56
N MET A 187 13.50 -5.95 7.64
CA MET A 187 13.55 -6.38 6.25
C MET A 187 14.50 -5.48 5.48
N VAL A 188 15.38 -6.07 4.68
CA VAL A 188 16.11 -5.38 3.62
C VAL A 188 15.52 -5.80 2.29
N SER A 189 15.30 -4.85 1.40
CA SER A 189 15.07 -5.12 0.00
C SER A 189 16.13 -4.50 -0.88
N MET A 190 16.54 -5.20 -1.92
CA MET A 190 17.56 -4.71 -2.86
C MET A 190 17.37 -5.31 -4.25
N PRO A 191 17.88 -4.63 -5.30
CA PRO A 191 17.99 -5.22 -6.63
C PRO A 191 18.84 -6.49 -6.57
N ASP A 192 18.24 -7.61 -6.97
CA ASP A 192 18.86 -8.93 -6.95
C ASP A 192 18.01 -9.87 -7.82
N SER A 193 18.64 -10.78 -8.55
CA SER A 193 17.95 -11.71 -9.45
C SER A 193 17.83 -13.10 -8.82
N PRO A 194 16.75 -13.85 -9.11
CA PRO A 194 16.64 -15.22 -8.66
C PRO A 194 17.75 -16.08 -9.28
N SER A 195 18.39 -16.89 -8.45
CA SER A 195 19.49 -17.79 -8.83
C SER A 195 19.06 -19.26 -8.90
N LEU A 196 17.83 -19.55 -8.50
CA LEU A 196 17.23 -20.89 -8.48
C LEU A 196 15.95 -20.89 -9.35
N PRO A 197 15.47 -22.07 -9.79
CA PRO A 197 14.18 -22.20 -10.44
C PRO A 197 13.06 -21.45 -9.69
N VAL A 198 12.21 -20.76 -10.44
CA VAL A 198 11.26 -19.80 -9.89
C VAL A 198 9.85 -20.38 -9.86
N VAL A 199 9.21 -20.29 -8.70
CA VAL A 199 7.75 -20.40 -8.57
C VAL A 199 7.16 -18.99 -8.63
N LYS A 200 6.34 -18.72 -9.66
CA LYS A 200 5.73 -17.41 -9.90
C LYS A 200 4.37 -17.32 -9.22
N LEU A 201 4.11 -16.17 -8.60
CA LEU A 201 2.88 -15.86 -7.90
C LEU A 201 2.27 -14.61 -8.51
N SER A 202 1.04 -14.73 -9.01
CA SER A 202 0.27 -13.59 -9.53
C SER A 202 -1.08 -13.53 -8.81
N VAL A 203 -1.61 -12.33 -8.63
CA VAL A 203 -2.90 -12.11 -7.97
C VAL A 203 -3.87 -11.48 -8.95
N LYS A 204 -5.08 -12.03 -8.99
CA LYS A 204 -6.22 -11.41 -9.66
C LYS A 204 -7.29 -11.04 -8.64
N GLU A 205 -7.63 -9.76 -8.60
CA GLU A 205 -8.75 -9.28 -7.79
C GLU A 205 -10.00 -9.13 -8.66
N ARG A 206 -11.14 -9.55 -8.13
CA ARG A 206 -12.46 -9.34 -8.75
C ARG A 206 -13.50 -9.01 -7.68
N ARG A 207 -14.34 -8.03 -7.95
CA ARG A 207 -15.49 -7.69 -7.10
C ARG A 207 -16.71 -8.41 -7.65
N ASP A 208 -17.49 -8.98 -6.75
CA ASP A 208 -18.64 -9.80 -7.08
C ASP A 208 -19.69 -9.73 -5.95
N THR A 209 -20.87 -10.29 -6.19
CA THR A 209 -21.89 -10.46 -5.17
C THR A 209 -22.24 -11.93 -5.04
N TYR A 210 -22.06 -12.49 -3.85
CA TYR A 210 -22.46 -13.86 -3.53
C TYR A 210 -23.83 -13.80 -2.84
N SER A 211 -24.91 -13.98 -3.62
CA SER A 211 -26.28 -13.71 -3.19
C SER A 211 -26.48 -12.22 -2.83
N SER A 212 -26.61 -11.86 -1.55
CA SER A 212 -26.64 -10.48 -1.05
C SER A 212 -25.28 -9.96 -0.57
N LEU A 213 -24.32 -10.87 -0.35
CA LEU A 213 -23.05 -10.55 0.26
C LEU A 213 -22.11 -9.92 -0.77
N ARG A 214 -21.62 -8.72 -0.48
CA ARG A 214 -20.59 -8.07 -1.31
C ARG A 214 -19.24 -8.72 -1.05
N VAL A 215 -18.59 -9.21 -2.10
CA VAL A 215 -17.33 -9.95 -2.02
C VAL A 215 -16.28 -9.32 -2.93
N THR A 216 -15.06 -9.24 -2.45
CA THR A 216 -13.87 -9.01 -3.29
C THR A 216 -13.02 -10.26 -3.21
N TYR A 217 -13.06 -11.06 -4.27
CA TYR A 217 -12.21 -12.24 -4.41
C TYR A 217 -10.80 -11.80 -4.75
N ARG A 218 -9.83 -12.48 -4.15
CA ARG A 218 -8.40 -12.34 -4.42
C ARG A 218 -7.85 -13.72 -4.69
N ASP A 219 -7.74 -14.07 -5.95
CA ASP A 219 -7.27 -15.37 -6.40
C ASP A 219 -5.76 -15.30 -6.67
N THR A 220 -4.99 -16.12 -5.96
CA THR A 220 -3.54 -16.22 -6.14
C THR A 220 -3.25 -17.41 -7.06
N LYS A 221 -2.76 -17.14 -8.26
CA LYS A 221 -2.26 -18.15 -9.19
C LYS A 221 -0.79 -18.40 -8.93
N ILE A 222 -0.43 -19.67 -8.80
CA ILE A 222 0.92 -20.17 -8.56
C ILE A 222 1.34 -20.96 -9.79
N THR A 223 2.45 -20.60 -10.41
CA THR A 223 3.01 -21.31 -11.57
C THR A 223 4.39 -21.84 -11.19
N THR A 224 4.57 -23.15 -11.21
CA THR A 224 5.84 -23.81 -10.87
C THR A 224 6.81 -23.78 -12.06
N PRO A 225 8.10 -24.12 -11.86
CA PRO A 225 9.09 -24.13 -12.94
C PRO A 225 8.77 -25.08 -14.10
N ASP A 226 7.95 -26.11 -13.86
CA ASP A 226 7.43 -27.07 -14.84
C ASP A 226 6.06 -26.67 -15.41
N ASP A 227 5.69 -25.40 -15.28
CA ASP A 227 4.46 -24.79 -15.78
C ASP A 227 3.15 -25.38 -15.20
N GLN A 228 3.22 -26.16 -14.12
CA GLN A 228 2.01 -26.54 -13.39
C GLN A 228 1.38 -25.33 -12.72
N VAL A 229 0.06 -25.23 -12.82
CA VAL A 229 -0.71 -24.11 -12.30
C VAL A 229 -1.57 -24.56 -11.13
N TYR A 230 -1.39 -23.88 -10.00
CA TYR A 230 -2.23 -24.02 -8.82
C TYR A 230 -2.95 -22.70 -8.55
N GLN A 231 -4.10 -22.78 -7.90
CA GLN A 231 -4.89 -21.60 -7.55
C GLN A 231 -5.31 -21.67 -6.09
N ILE A 232 -5.04 -20.59 -5.37
CA ILE A 232 -5.52 -20.39 -4.00
C ILE A 232 -6.58 -19.30 -4.04
N ARG A 233 -7.74 -19.60 -3.45
CA ARG A 233 -8.86 -18.67 -3.37
C ARG A 233 -8.77 -17.89 -2.06
N GLY A 234 -9.22 -16.64 -2.11
CA GLY A 234 -9.20 -15.78 -0.94
C GLY A 234 -9.93 -14.47 -1.21
N GLY A 235 -9.62 -13.48 -0.37
CA GLY A 235 -10.22 -12.16 -0.44
C GLY A 235 -10.98 -11.80 0.83
N HIS A 236 -11.93 -10.89 0.70
CA HIS A 236 -12.74 -10.41 1.82
C HIS A 236 -14.19 -10.17 1.39
N ALA A 237 -15.08 -10.20 2.37
CA ALA A 237 -16.48 -9.87 2.21
C ALA A 237 -16.89 -8.74 3.17
N SER A 238 -18.05 -8.17 2.91
CA SER A 238 -18.62 -7.09 3.71
C SER A 238 -20.06 -7.47 4.07
N ALA A 239 -20.22 -8.28 5.11
CA ALA A 239 -21.53 -8.71 5.62
C ALA A 239 -22.16 -7.61 6.48
N LEU A 240 -23.49 -7.51 6.50
CA LEU A 240 -24.18 -6.66 7.48
C LEU A 240 -23.84 -7.06 8.93
N GLY A 241 -23.68 -6.06 9.79
CA GLY A 241 -23.52 -6.28 11.24
C GLY A 241 -24.87 -6.55 11.91
N TRP A 242 -24.88 -6.94 13.19
CA TRP A 242 -26.13 -7.23 13.91
C TRP A 242 -26.95 -5.99 14.28
N ILE A 243 -26.31 -4.84 14.40
CA ILE A 243 -26.98 -3.56 14.69
C ILE A 243 -27.16 -2.82 13.36
N PRO A 244 -28.37 -2.34 13.03
CA PRO A 244 -28.59 -1.52 11.85
C PRO A 244 -27.82 -0.20 11.97
N LEU A 245 -26.89 0.00 11.06
CA LEU A 245 -26.09 1.22 10.95
C LEU A 245 -26.45 1.93 9.63
N PRO A 246 -27.62 2.58 9.54
CA PRO A 246 -27.96 3.34 8.35
C PRO A 246 -26.95 4.48 8.18
N PHE A 247 -26.42 4.64 6.98
CA PHE A 247 -25.52 5.72 6.64
C PHE A 247 -25.85 6.27 5.26
N ILE A 248 -25.57 7.56 5.08
CA ILE A 248 -25.69 8.22 3.78
C ILE A 248 -24.28 8.35 3.23
N ALA A 249 -23.99 7.63 2.16
CA ALA A 249 -22.74 7.76 1.43
C ALA A 249 -22.90 8.83 0.35
N TYR A 250 -21.88 9.68 0.21
CA TYR A 250 -21.68 10.48 -0.98
C TYR A 250 -20.56 9.83 -1.77
N ASP A 251 -20.85 9.36 -2.97
CA ASP A 251 -19.84 8.76 -3.84
C ASP A 251 -19.21 9.87 -4.71
N PRO A 252 -17.95 10.28 -4.46
CA PRO A 252 -17.27 11.25 -5.31
C PRO A 252 -16.82 10.66 -6.65
N MET A 253 -16.98 9.35 -6.91
CA MET A 253 -16.30 8.65 -7.99
C MET A 253 -16.94 8.75 -9.38
N SER A 254 -17.93 9.63 -9.60
CA SER A 254 -18.38 9.94 -10.96
C SER A 254 -17.56 11.11 -11.53
N SER A 255 -17.19 11.04 -12.82
CA SER A 255 -16.70 12.20 -13.58
C SER A 255 -17.76 12.57 -14.62
N PRO A 256 -18.40 13.76 -14.54
CA PRO A 256 -18.23 14.81 -13.53
C PRO A 256 -18.73 14.41 -12.14
N PRO A 257 -18.19 15.00 -11.05
CA PRO A 257 -18.55 14.66 -9.67
C PRO A 257 -20.02 14.96 -9.41
N LYS A 258 -20.84 13.90 -9.38
CA LYS A 258 -22.23 13.97 -8.94
C LYS A 258 -22.30 13.46 -7.51
N PHE A 259 -22.52 14.36 -6.57
CA PHE A 259 -22.83 14.04 -5.18
C PHE A 259 -24.24 13.46 -5.09
N LYS A 260 -24.45 12.22 -5.55
CA LYS A 260 -25.72 11.52 -5.36
C LYS A 260 -25.70 10.84 -3.98
N PRO A 261 -26.53 11.26 -3.02
CA PRO A 261 -26.62 10.58 -1.74
C PRO A 261 -27.15 9.16 -1.97
N THR A 262 -26.46 8.16 -1.45
CA THR A 262 -26.91 6.78 -1.45
C THR A 262 -27.18 6.37 -0.01
N PHE A 263 -28.42 6.00 0.28
CA PHE A 263 -28.78 5.40 1.56
C PHE A 263 -28.39 3.92 1.54
N ALA A 264 -27.62 3.49 2.53
CA ALA A 264 -27.25 2.09 2.70
C ALA A 264 -27.09 1.77 4.19
N PHE A 265 -27.05 0.48 4.52
CA PHE A 265 -26.57 0.04 5.83
C PHE A 265 -25.08 -0.21 5.76
N LYS A 266 -24.33 0.29 6.75
CA LYS A 266 -22.88 0.15 6.79
C LYS A 266 -22.55 -1.31 7.07
N PRO A 267 -21.97 -2.05 6.11
CA PRO A 267 -21.57 -3.42 6.37
C PRO A 267 -20.38 -3.43 7.35
N SER A 268 -20.18 -4.56 8.01
CA SER A 268 -18.93 -4.85 8.70
C SER A 268 -17.77 -4.71 7.71
N THR A 269 -16.72 -4.02 8.12
CA THR A 269 -15.62 -3.72 7.20
C THR A 269 -14.67 -4.91 7.12
N PHE A 270 -14.56 -5.48 5.90
CA PHE A 270 -13.49 -6.42 5.51
C PHE A 270 -13.38 -7.65 6.41
N LEU A 271 -14.31 -8.59 6.21
CA LEU A 271 -14.26 -9.91 6.81
C LEU A 271 -13.45 -10.85 5.90
N PRO A 272 -12.28 -11.37 6.33
CA PRO A 272 -11.48 -12.24 5.49
C PRO A 272 -12.23 -13.53 5.14
N LEU A 273 -12.05 -14.03 3.92
CA LEU A 273 -12.63 -15.29 3.47
C LEU A 273 -11.80 -16.52 3.87
N ASN A 274 -10.53 -16.32 4.22
CA ASN A 274 -9.70 -17.35 4.83
C ASN A 274 -9.71 -17.12 6.36
N ASN A 275 -10.12 -18.12 7.15
CA ASN A 275 -10.31 -17.95 8.60
C ASN A 275 -9.01 -18.04 9.41
N GLU A 276 -7.90 -18.44 8.79
CA GLU A 276 -6.71 -18.92 9.51
C GLU A 276 -5.80 -17.81 10.06
N ALA A 277 -6.02 -16.55 9.67
CA ALA A 277 -5.27 -15.43 10.22
C ALA A 277 -6.07 -14.12 10.11
N GLY A 278 -5.73 -13.12 10.93
CA GLY A 278 -6.46 -11.84 11.01
C GLY A 278 -6.59 -11.09 9.68
N ARG A 279 -7.25 -9.93 9.72
CA ARG A 279 -7.68 -9.11 8.56
C ARG A 279 -6.66 -9.03 7.40
N TYR A 280 -5.37 -8.92 7.68
CA TYR A 280 -4.31 -8.70 6.67
C TYR A 280 -3.45 -9.92 6.37
N THR A 281 -3.63 -11.04 7.06
CA THR A 281 -2.72 -12.20 7.01
C THR A 281 -3.39 -13.49 6.55
N SER A 282 -4.71 -13.47 6.38
CA SER A 282 -5.53 -14.62 6.01
C SER A 282 -5.14 -15.24 4.65
N GLY A 283 -4.87 -14.41 3.64
CA GLY A 283 -4.36 -14.85 2.33
C GLY A 283 -2.97 -15.47 2.42
N THR A 284 -2.10 -14.88 3.25
CA THR A 284 -0.75 -15.39 3.50
C THR A 284 -0.76 -16.79 4.10
N ALA A 285 -1.62 -17.04 5.08
CA ALA A 285 -1.68 -18.35 5.75
C ALA A 285 -2.09 -19.47 4.79
N ALA A 286 -3.13 -19.24 3.98
CA ALA A 286 -3.54 -20.18 2.95
C ALA A 286 -2.42 -20.42 1.92
N LEU A 287 -1.72 -19.36 1.49
CA LEU A 287 -0.56 -19.46 0.60
C LEU A 287 0.59 -20.26 1.22
N ALA A 288 0.95 -19.98 2.47
CA ALA A 288 1.99 -20.71 3.18
C ALA A 288 1.65 -22.20 3.30
N ASN A 289 0.41 -22.53 3.68
CA ASN A 289 -0.07 -23.90 3.81
C ASN A 289 -0.01 -24.66 2.47
N ALA A 290 -0.42 -24.02 1.37
CA ALA A 290 -0.32 -24.61 0.03
C ALA A 290 1.13 -24.84 -0.42
N LEU A 291 2.05 -23.96 -0.02
CA LEU A 291 3.50 -24.08 -0.27
C LEU A 291 4.21 -25.03 0.71
N GLY A 292 3.50 -25.65 1.66
CA GLY A 292 4.09 -26.53 2.68
C GLY A 292 4.94 -25.80 3.74
N LEU A 293 4.83 -24.47 3.84
CA LEU A 293 5.57 -23.66 4.80
C LEU A 293 4.90 -23.70 6.17
N LYS A 294 5.71 -23.79 7.23
CA LYS A 294 5.22 -23.82 8.62
C LYS A 294 5.39 -22.47 9.28
N LYS A 295 4.39 -22.05 10.05
CA LYS A 295 4.50 -20.84 10.86
C LYS A 295 5.63 -20.98 11.87
N ILE A 296 6.49 -19.99 11.94
CA ILE A 296 7.59 -19.91 12.90
C ILE A 296 7.24 -18.93 14.01
N ALA A 297 7.61 -19.29 15.25
CA ALA A 297 7.48 -18.41 16.40
C ALA A 297 8.51 -17.27 16.32
N PRO A 298 8.22 -16.07 16.87
CA PRO A 298 9.13 -14.92 16.81
C PRO A 298 10.58 -15.23 17.24
N GLU A 299 10.76 -16.04 18.28
CA GLU A 299 12.04 -16.47 18.83
C GLU A 299 12.81 -17.48 17.96
N LYS A 300 12.13 -18.13 17.00
CA LYS A 300 12.73 -19.08 16.05
C LYS A 300 13.09 -18.45 14.72
N ARG A 301 12.85 -17.14 14.56
CA ARG A 301 13.21 -16.39 13.35
C ARG A 301 14.72 -16.36 13.17
N LYS A 302 15.16 -16.49 11.93
CA LYS A 302 16.57 -16.46 11.54
C LYS A 302 16.81 -15.35 10.53
N SER A 303 17.85 -14.55 10.76
CA SER A 303 18.38 -13.62 9.78
C SER A 303 18.99 -14.40 8.60
N SER A 304 18.98 -13.77 7.44
CA SER A 304 19.90 -14.15 6.36
C SER A 304 21.35 -13.88 6.82
N PRO A 305 22.34 -14.66 6.36
CA PRO A 305 23.73 -14.50 6.79
C PRO A 305 24.26 -13.08 6.52
N SER A 306 24.39 -12.27 7.59
CA SER A 306 24.68 -10.84 7.54
C SER A 306 25.88 -10.49 6.65
N LYS A 307 26.99 -11.23 6.78
CA LYS A 307 28.21 -11.02 5.98
C LYS A 307 27.99 -11.21 4.48
N ALA A 308 27.25 -12.26 4.09
CA ALA A 308 26.97 -12.54 2.69
C ALA A 308 26.02 -11.51 2.09
N ILE A 309 25.01 -11.07 2.87
CA ILE A 309 24.08 -10.04 2.43
C ILE A 309 24.76 -8.69 2.29
N MET A 310 25.63 -8.30 3.22
CA MET A 310 26.39 -7.06 3.10
C MET A 310 27.32 -7.05 1.90
N ALA A 311 27.99 -8.17 1.61
CA ALA A 311 28.79 -8.30 0.40
C ALA A 311 27.95 -8.10 -0.88
N LYS A 312 26.73 -8.67 -0.93
CA LYS A 312 25.79 -8.44 -2.03
C LYS A 312 25.32 -6.99 -2.12
N ILE A 313 24.99 -6.36 -0.99
CA ILE A 313 24.57 -4.95 -0.93
C ILE A 313 25.66 -4.04 -1.52
N ILE A 314 26.91 -4.23 -1.10
CA ILE A 314 28.06 -3.45 -1.59
C ILE A 314 28.28 -3.72 -3.09
N ALA A 315 28.17 -4.97 -3.53
CA ALA A 315 28.29 -5.32 -4.95
C ALA A 315 27.19 -4.66 -5.80
N SER A 316 25.93 -4.73 -5.37
CA SER A 316 24.80 -4.08 -6.05
C SER A 316 24.96 -2.56 -6.08
N GLN A 317 25.41 -1.94 -5.00
CA GLN A 317 25.69 -0.51 -4.95
C GLN A 317 26.78 -0.12 -5.96
N ARG A 318 27.90 -0.86 -6.01
CA ARG A 318 28.98 -0.63 -6.98
C ARG A 318 28.50 -0.77 -8.42
N ALA A 319 27.71 -1.80 -8.72
CA ALA A 319 27.16 -2.03 -10.05
C ALA A 319 26.25 -0.88 -10.49
N ILE A 320 25.38 -0.39 -9.61
CA ILE A 320 24.48 0.74 -9.91
C ILE A 320 25.26 2.04 -10.10
N VAL A 321 26.25 2.31 -9.26
CA VAL A 321 27.11 3.50 -9.43
C VAL A 321 27.88 3.44 -10.75
N ALA A 322 28.38 2.28 -11.14
CA ALA A 322 29.07 2.10 -12.42
C ALA A 322 28.13 2.31 -13.61
N ASP A 323 26.92 1.73 -13.58
CA ASP A 323 25.90 1.91 -14.61
C ASP A 323 25.44 3.37 -14.73
N GLU A 324 25.16 4.04 -13.60
CA GLU A 324 24.79 5.45 -13.59
C GLU A 324 25.93 6.34 -14.08
N THR A 325 27.18 6.01 -13.78
CA THR A 325 28.35 6.74 -14.27
C THR A 325 28.48 6.59 -15.79
N ALA A 326 28.30 5.37 -16.32
CA ALA A 326 28.30 5.14 -17.77
C ALA A 326 27.14 5.86 -18.47
N LYS A 327 25.96 5.94 -17.84
CA LYS A 327 24.83 6.75 -18.32
C LYS A 327 25.15 8.25 -18.30
N LEU A 328 25.81 8.74 -17.25
CA LEU A 328 26.25 10.12 -17.15
C LEU A 328 27.22 10.44 -18.30
N ASP A 329 28.25 9.61 -18.49
CA ASP A 329 29.25 9.80 -19.53
C ASP A 329 28.62 9.84 -20.94
N ARG A 330 27.60 9.03 -21.21
CA ARG A 330 26.83 9.10 -22.46
C ARG A 330 26.09 10.44 -22.62
N VAL A 331 25.42 10.91 -21.57
CA VAL A 331 24.63 12.15 -21.59
C VAL A 331 25.51 13.40 -21.69
N LEU A 332 26.73 13.34 -21.15
CA LEU A 332 27.72 14.40 -21.29
C LEU A 332 28.13 14.60 -22.76
N VAL A 333 28.13 13.52 -23.56
CA VAL A 333 28.37 13.57 -25.01
C VAL A 333 27.11 13.97 -25.76
N ASP A 334 25.99 13.29 -25.51
CA ASP A 334 24.70 13.56 -26.15
C ASP A 334 23.58 13.71 -25.10
N VAL A 335 23.13 14.95 -24.93
CA VAL A 335 22.09 15.31 -23.96
C VAL A 335 20.75 14.66 -24.25
N GLN A 336 20.47 14.22 -25.49
CA GLN A 336 19.23 13.55 -25.87
C GLN A 336 19.23 12.03 -25.62
N SER A 337 20.36 11.47 -25.18
CA SER A 337 20.50 10.04 -24.89
C SER A 337 19.38 9.51 -23.98
N GLU A 338 18.80 8.37 -24.35
CA GLU A 338 17.82 7.68 -23.52
C GLU A 338 18.52 6.97 -22.34
N ILE A 339 18.22 7.44 -21.13
CA ILE A 339 18.85 6.95 -19.89
C ILE A 339 17.83 6.40 -18.86
N GLY A 340 16.54 6.35 -19.23
CA GLY A 340 15.46 5.91 -18.34
C GLY A 340 14.99 6.97 -17.35
N SER A 341 14.10 6.59 -16.44
CA SER A 341 13.29 7.52 -15.64
C SER A 341 13.94 8.05 -14.35
N LEU A 342 15.06 7.50 -13.86
CA LEU A 342 15.70 7.95 -12.61
C LEU A 342 17.24 7.88 -12.59
N PRO A 343 17.96 8.55 -13.50
CA PRO A 343 19.41 8.43 -13.59
C PRO A 343 20.10 9.41 -12.64
N PHE A 344 21.09 8.90 -11.90
CA PHE A 344 22.08 9.62 -11.07
C PHE A 344 21.68 9.85 -9.61
N ASN A 345 20.72 9.11 -9.07
CA ASN A 345 20.46 9.20 -7.63
C ASN A 345 21.66 8.68 -6.83
N SER A 346 22.36 7.64 -7.31
CA SER A 346 23.49 7.02 -6.59
C SER A 346 24.80 7.80 -6.73
N LEU A 347 24.88 8.69 -7.74
CA LEU A 347 26.02 9.59 -7.93
C LEU A 347 25.96 10.84 -7.04
N ARG A 348 24.82 11.11 -6.41
CA ARG A 348 24.62 12.26 -5.50
C ARG A 348 25.60 12.23 -4.33
N GLY A 349 26.35 13.31 -4.16
CA GLY A 349 27.39 13.43 -3.12
C GLY A 349 28.71 12.72 -3.44
N ARG A 350 28.83 11.99 -4.55
CA ARG A 350 30.06 11.29 -4.97
C ARG A 350 31.03 12.23 -5.67
N GLN A 351 31.77 13.00 -4.88
CA GLN A 351 32.74 13.97 -5.39
C GLN A 351 33.83 13.33 -6.26
N ASP A 352 34.19 12.08 -5.96
CA ASP A 352 35.10 11.26 -6.76
C ASP A 352 34.63 11.07 -8.22
N ILE A 353 33.32 11.12 -8.47
CA ILE A 353 32.72 10.98 -9.80
C ILE A 353 32.36 12.35 -10.40
N ILE A 354 31.80 13.24 -9.59
CA ILE A 354 31.28 14.54 -10.01
C ILE A 354 32.42 15.51 -10.36
N LEU A 355 33.43 15.66 -9.50
CA LEU A 355 34.45 16.69 -9.65
C LEU A 355 35.26 16.56 -10.95
N PRO A 356 35.72 15.36 -11.36
CA PRO A 356 36.41 15.20 -12.64
C PRO A 356 35.55 15.54 -13.86
N ARG A 357 34.23 15.60 -13.71
CA ARG A 357 33.25 15.81 -14.79
C ARG A 357 32.56 17.16 -14.74
N ILE A 358 32.86 18.01 -13.74
CA ILE A 358 32.05 19.19 -13.43
C ILE A 358 31.92 20.16 -14.61
N ALA A 359 33.01 20.40 -15.35
CA ALA A 359 33.00 21.25 -16.54
C ALA A 359 32.08 20.70 -17.64
N ALA A 360 32.14 19.39 -17.89
CA ALA A 360 31.32 18.71 -18.88
C ALA A 360 29.84 18.69 -18.45
N ILE A 361 29.56 18.48 -17.16
CA ILE A 361 28.22 18.52 -16.59
C ILE A 361 27.60 19.91 -16.82
N VAL A 362 28.32 21.00 -16.51
CA VAL A 362 27.82 22.37 -16.74
C VAL A 362 27.51 22.60 -18.22
N ALA A 363 28.41 22.23 -19.12
CA ALA A 363 28.20 22.40 -20.56
C ALA A 363 27.02 21.56 -21.08
N ALA A 364 26.84 20.34 -20.57
CA ALA A 364 25.73 19.48 -20.95
C ALA A 364 24.38 20.01 -20.42
N VAL A 365 24.35 20.55 -19.19
CA VAL A 365 23.16 21.20 -18.64
C VAL A 365 22.77 22.44 -19.47
N GLU A 366 23.74 23.28 -19.83
CA GLU A 366 23.49 24.46 -20.68
C GLU A 366 22.86 24.11 -22.03
N ARG A 367 23.34 23.02 -22.67
CA ARG A 367 22.77 22.51 -23.92
C ARG A 367 21.36 21.97 -23.68
N GLY A 368 21.19 21.08 -22.70
CA GLY A 368 19.91 20.42 -22.45
C GLY A 368 18.81 21.34 -21.91
N VAL A 369 19.13 22.50 -21.33
CA VAL A 369 18.13 23.47 -20.84
C VAL A 369 17.25 24.01 -21.96
N SER A 370 17.80 24.11 -23.18
CA SER A 370 17.12 24.66 -24.35
C SER A 370 16.44 23.56 -25.20
N GLU A 371 16.59 22.31 -24.81
CA GLU A 371 16.06 21.15 -25.53
C GLU A 371 14.63 20.78 -25.08
N SER A 372 13.91 20.04 -25.92
CA SER A 372 12.65 19.42 -25.53
C SER A 372 12.85 17.97 -25.06
N LYS A 373 11.86 17.41 -24.35
CA LYS A 373 11.80 15.99 -23.94
C LYS A 373 13.03 15.54 -23.13
N ASN A 374 13.79 14.57 -23.65
CA ASN A 374 14.87 13.87 -22.93
C ASN A 374 16.00 14.83 -22.56
N GLY A 375 16.40 15.73 -23.47
CA GLY A 375 17.44 16.75 -23.23
C GLY A 375 17.19 17.58 -21.96
N ARG A 376 15.96 18.09 -21.80
CA ARG A 376 15.58 18.85 -20.60
C ARG A 376 15.59 17.98 -19.34
N ASN A 377 15.01 16.79 -19.40
CA ASN A 377 15.00 15.88 -18.23
C ASN A 377 16.43 15.50 -17.81
N ASN A 378 17.30 15.21 -18.76
CA ASN A 378 18.69 14.87 -18.51
C ASN A 378 19.47 16.05 -17.89
N ALA A 379 19.26 17.27 -18.40
CA ALA A 379 19.79 18.50 -17.80
C ALA A 379 19.32 18.68 -16.35
N GLN A 380 18.04 18.41 -16.06
CA GLN A 380 17.51 18.47 -14.71
C GLN A 380 18.21 17.49 -13.75
N GLN A 381 18.45 16.25 -14.19
CA GLN A 381 19.15 15.26 -13.34
C GLN A 381 20.62 15.64 -13.10
N MET A 382 21.32 16.10 -14.13
CA MET A 382 22.70 16.58 -14.03
C MET A 382 22.83 17.83 -13.14
N PHE A 383 21.88 18.75 -13.21
CA PHE A 383 21.87 19.94 -12.35
C PHE A 383 21.78 19.59 -10.87
N ARG A 384 21.03 18.55 -10.51
CA ARG A 384 21.00 18.03 -9.12
C ARG A 384 22.36 17.50 -8.64
N LEU A 385 23.23 17.06 -9.54
CA LEU A 385 24.61 16.69 -9.19
C LEU A 385 25.44 17.94 -8.90
N LEU A 386 25.27 19.01 -9.69
CA LEU A 386 25.93 20.30 -9.46
C LEU A 386 25.53 20.93 -8.12
N GLU A 387 24.26 20.87 -7.73
CA GLU A 387 23.77 21.35 -6.43
C GLU A 387 24.45 20.68 -5.22
N GLN A 388 25.05 19.51 -5.43
CA GLN A 388 25.70 18.71 -4.39
C GLN A 388 27.21 18.62 -4.57
N ALA A 389 27.77 19.23 -5.61
CA ALA A 389 29.20 19.35 -5.77
C ALA A 389 29.79 20.29 -4.71
N GLN A 390 31.06 20.12 -4.40
CA GLN A 390 31.77 21.02 -3.49
C GLN A 390 31.70 22.49 -4.00
N PRO A 391 31.31 23.48 -3.17
CA PRO A 391 31.06 24.85 -3.61
C PRO A 391 32.23 25.50 -4.35
N ASP A 392 33.45 25.25 -3.88
CA ASP A 392 34.72 25.69 -4.43
C ASP A 392 34.97 25.16 -5.85
N ALA A 393 34.56 23.92 -6.14
CA ALA A 393 34.64 23.38 -7.49
C ALA A 393 33.57 23.96 -8.44
N VAL A 394 32.41 24.36 -7.91
CA VAL A 394 31.32 24.99 -8.68
C VAL A 394 31.59 26.47 -8.94
N MET A 395 32.34 27.13 -8.07
CA MET A 395 32.57 28.58 -8.06
C MET A 395 33.02 29.15 -9.43
N PRO A 396 33.94 28.52 -10.19
CA PRO A 396 34.33 29.01 -11.52
C PRO A 396 33.17 29.04 -12.53
N TYR A 397 32.12 28.27 -12.30
CA TYR A 397 30.96 28.11 -13.19
C TYR A 397 29.72 28.85 -12.71
N LEU A 398 29.75 29.53 -11.55
CA LEU A 398 28.55 30.06 -10.91
C LEU A 398 27.77 31.06 -11.79
N ASN A 399 28.47 31.93 -12.52
CA ASN A 399 27.82 32.90 -13.42
C ASN A 399 27.06 32.19 -14.55
N ARG A 400 27.64 31.12 -15.09
CA ARG A 400 27.01 30.27 -16.13
C ARG A 400 25.78 29.55 -15.59
N ILE A 401 25.91 28.96 -14.40
CA ILE A 401 24.82 28.24 -13.72
C ILE A 401 23.67 29.19 -13.39
N LYS A 402 23.93 30.39 -12.84
CA LYS A 402 22.89 31.38 -12.54
C LYS A 402 22.16 31.88 -13.80
N ALA A 403 22.85 31.95 -14.94
CA ALA A 403 22.22 32.32 -16.20
C ALA A 403 21.18 31.28 -16.68
N LEU A 404 21.22 30.04 -16.18
CA LEU A 404 20.21 29.02 -16.51
C LEU A 404 18.83 29.34 -15.94
N GLU A 405 18.75 29.97 -14.76
CA GLU A 405 17.49 30.34 -14.11
C GLU A 405 16.67 31.32 -14.98
N ALA A 406 17.37 32.21 -15.71
CA ALA A 406 16.74 33.14 -16.64
C ALA A 406 16.11 32.43 -17.85
N LYS A 407 16.63 31.26 -18.22
CA LYS A 407 16.09 30.44 -19.32
C LYS A 407 14.94 29.55 -18.84
N ASP A 408 15.08 28.97 -17.65
CA ASP A 408 14.06 28.11 -17.05
C ASP A 408 14.19 28.15 -15.52
N LYS A 409 13.10 28.58 -14.86
CA LYS A 409 13.03 28.74 -13.40
C LYS A 409 13.29 27.45 -12.62
N TRP A 410 13.22 26.29 -13.27
CA TRP A 410 13.58 25.02 -12.64
C TRP A 410 15.05 24.99 -12.21
N PHE A 411 15.95 25.66 -12.94
CA PHE A 411 17.40 25.63 -12.73
C PHE A 411 17.89 26.70 -11.77
N LYS A 412 17.09 27.03 -10.75
CA LYS A 412 17.50 27.92 -9.67
C LYS A 412 18.55 27.23 -8.80
N PHE A 413 19.75 27.79 -8.73
CA PHE A 413 20.85 27.20 -7.96
C PHE A 413 20.87 27.70 -6.52
N GLU A 414 20.65 26.79 -5.59
CA GLU A 414 20.85 27.01 -4.15
C GLU A 414 21.90 26.00 -3.67
N SER A 415 23.09 26.48 -3.30
CA SER A 415 24.14 25.60 -2.78
C SER A 415 23.65 24.93 -1.50
N LYS A 416 23.55 23.60 -1.50
CA LYS A 416 23.22 22.84 -0.30
C LYS A 416 24.52 22.54 0.45
N PRO A 417 24.58 22.73 1.77
CA PRO A 417 25.75 22.31 2.54
C PRO A 417 26.00 20.81 2.29
N VAL A 418 27.24 20.45 2.01
CA VAL A 418 27.66 19.05 1.88
C VAL A 418 27.50 18.43 3.27
N THR A 419 26.39 17.72 3.50
CA THR A 419 26.26 16.88 4.67
C THR A 419 27.21 15.70 4.49
N ASN A 420 28.35 15.72 5.19
CA ASN A 420 29.25 14.58 5.33
C ASN A 420 28.52 13.47 6.12
N GLU A 421 27.47 12.88 5.55
CA GLU A 421 27.02 11.56 5.98
C GLU A 421 28.12 10.59 5.51
N VAL A 422 28.89 10.07 6.47
CA VAL A 422 29.91 9.04 6.24
C VAL A 422 29.28 7.90 5.45
N ILE A 423 29.79 7.66 4.24
CA ILE A 423 29.33 6.64 3.28
C ILE A 423 29.69 5.24 3.78
#